data_AF-A0A945CJ41-F1
#
_entry.id   AF-A0A945CJ41-F1
#
_cell.length_a   1.000
_cell.length_b   1.000
_cell.length_c   1.000
_cell.angle_alpha   90.00
_cell.angle_beta   90.00
_cell.angle_gamma   90.00
#
_symmetry.space_group_name_H-M   'P 1'
#
loop_
_entity.id
_entity.type
_entity.pdbx_description
1 polymer ?
#
loop_
_entity_poly.entity_id
_entity_poly.type
_entity_poly.pdbx_seq_one_letter_code
_entity_poly.pdbx_strand_id
1 'polypeptide(L)'
;MSEKQTQDESTSAAPESVGGSQDLLSGLEDLLEEEGVDLDEEDDVGEDDLDDLFDGEEEEDEEEESVSAPSSSRQRVDSRSARTNRRNQDRQAFQNLESQMRLDPMGIEIAEDKLVATISRFTEDNTYEETLQLLAENNIVSGIDHEGIRAALAKAARGQPIYGVVVAKGSPPRVVKSASIKYHLPEEMLAGRSAGAKTTDFERLKQILEGPHAEAIHSWQGVVKVVRKGDMIAELVPAELEPGENIFGEPVDVENLEDLELDFGDNTVPSEDDQSCIAEIYGFAGLIEGQPTVLPPVWTGEDHMEARFVYFTSPEPIPAPSIEDLELDFGDNT
;
A
#
# COMPACT_ATOMS: atom_id res chain seq x y z
N MET A 1 3.13 -76.75 18.42
CA MET A 1 3.41 -75.97 19.64
C MET A 1 3.44 -74.52 19.19
N SER A 2 2.29 -73.87 18.99
CA SER A 2 1.27 -73.44 19.97
C SER A 2 1.57 -72.04 20.47
N GLU A 3 0.58 -71.16 20.23
CA GLU A 3 0.17 -69.98 21.04
C GLU A 3 1.14 -68.78 21.05
N LYS A 4 0.73 -67.50 21.10
CA LYS A 4 -0.56 -66.74 21.13
C LYS A 4 -0.12 -65.27 20.95
N GLN A 5 -0.65 -64.50 20.00
CA GLN A 5 -1.71 -63.49 20.18
C GLN A 5 -1.77 -62.75 21.54
N THR A 6 -1.54 -61.43 21.48
CA THR A 6 -2.10 -60.31 22.28
C THR A 6 -1.51 -59.04 21.64
N GLN A 7 -2.20 -58.29 20.77
CA GLN A 7 -3.35 -57.40 21.01
C GLN A 7 -3.18 -56.57 22.28
N ASP A 8 -2.70 -55.34 22.11
CA ASP A 8 -3.08 -54.24 22.98
C ASP A 8 -3.54 -53.05 22.12
N GLU A 9 -4.81 -52.75 22.38
CA GLU A 9 -5.61 -51.62 21.94
C GLU A 9 -5.16 -50.41 22.77
N SER A 10 -4.84 -49.29 22.14
CA SER A 10 -4.68 -48.02 22.85
C SER A 10 -5.32 -46.92 22.03
N THR A 11 -6.61 -46.78 22.31
CA THR A 11 -7.49 -45.65 22.03
C THR A 11 -6.93 -44.40 22.73
N SER A 12 -6.26 -43.52 21.98
CA SER A 12 -6.03 -42.14 22.46
C SER A 12 -7.19 -41.25 21.99
N ALA A 13 -7.98 -40.83 22.96
CA ALA A 13 -9.08 -39.90 22.82
C ALA A 13 -8.64 -38.59 22.16
N ALA A 14 -9.45 -38.14 21.19
CA ALA A 14 -9.41 -36.79 20.67
C ALA A 14 -9.91 -35.80 21.75
N PRO A 15 -9.26 -34.64 21.94
CA PRO A 15 -9.84 -33.58 22.76
C PRO A 15 -11.00 -32.93 21.99
N GLU A 16 -12.18 -32.97 22.61
CA GLU A 16 -13.36 -32.24 22.16
C GLU A 16 -13.09 -30.73 22.19
N SER A 17 -13.30 -30.10 21.04
CA SER A 17 -13.31 -28.66 20.84
C SER A 17 -14.55 -28.06 21.53
N VAL A 18 -14.36 -27.51 22.72
CA VAL A 18 -15.27 -26.54 23.35
C VAL A 18 -14.77 -25.17 22.87
N GLY A 19 -15.48 -24.42 22.03
CA GLY A 19 -16.82 -23.92 22.24
C GLY A 19 -16.73 -22.56 22.92
N GLY A 20 -16.52 -21.48 22.15
CA GLY A 20 -16.47 -20.13 22.71
C GLY A 20 -15.81 -19.08 21.82
N SER A 21 -16.41 -18.75 20.67
CA SER A 21 -15.98 -17.61 19.86
C SER A 21 -17.14 -16.91 19.14
N GLN A 22 -18.36 -16.97 19.71
CA GLN A 22 -19.56 -16.35 19.11
C GLN A 22 -20.03 -15.05 19.79
N ASP A 23 -19.36 -14.55 20.82
CA ASP A 23 -19.86 -13.42 21.63
C ASP A 23 -19.13 -12.08 21.44
N LEU A 24 -18.24 -11.93 20.45
CA LEU A 24 -17.53 -10.65 20.23
C LEU A 24 -18.02 -9.85 19.00
N LEU A 25 -18.97 -10.37 18.23
CA LEU A 25 -19.51 -9.66 17.05
C LEU A 25 -20.91 -9.06 17.27
N SER A 26 -21.58 -9.36 18.39
CA SER A 26 -22.90 -8.81 18.71
C SER A 26 -22.89 -7.40 19.30
N GLY A 27 -21.71 -6.82 19.57
CA GLY A 27 -21.57 -5.48 20.16
C GLY A 27 -21.27 -4.35 19.16
N LEU A 28 -21.09 -4.65 17.87
CA LEU A 28 -20.75 -3.66 16.83
C LEU A 28 -21.94 -3.25 15.97
N GLU A 29 -23.07 -3.95 16.07
CA GLU A 29 -24.29 -3.64 15.33
C GLU A 29 -25.07 -2.48 15.99
N ASP A 30 -25.04 -2.37 17.33
CA ASP A 30 -25.68 -1.27 18.07
C ASP A 30 -24.99 0.10 17.90
N LEU A 31 -23.74 0.14 17.39
CA LEU A 31 -22.99 1.40 17.22
C LEU A 31 -23.16 2.00 15.81
N LEU A 32 -23.77 1.26 14.88
CA LEU A 32 -24.09 1.72 13.53
C LEU A 32 -25.54 2.22 13.39
N GLU A 33 -26.42 1.95 14.36
CA GLU A 33 -27.80 2.48 14.37
C GLU A 33 -27.94 3.88 15.01
N GLU A 34 -26.89 4.43 15.64
CA GLU A 34 -26.95 5.77 16.27
C GLU A 34 -26.43 6.92 15.40
N GLU A 35 -25.81 6.63 14.24
CA GLU A 35 -25.52 7.64 13.22
C GLU A 35 -26.59 7.55 12.12
N GLY A 36 -27.79 8.02 12.48
CA GLY A 36 -28.89 8.25 11.55
C GLY A 36 -28.50 9.26 10.47
N VAL A 37 -27.89 8.74 9.41
CA VAL A 37 -27.86 9.41 8.12
C VAL A 37 -29.17 9.03 7.43
N ASP A 38 -30.19 9.85 7.66
CA ASP A 38 -31.41 9.84 6.86
C ASP A 38 -31.03 10.10 5.40
N LEU A 39 -30.81 9.03 4.63
CA LEU A 39 -30.71 9.08 3.17
C LEU A 39 -32.13 9.09 2.58
N ASP A 40 -32.92 10.06 3.02
CA ASP A 40 -34.19 10.44 2.41
C ASP A 40 -33.93 11.70 1.58
N GLU A 41 -33.31 11.55 0.41
CA GLU A 41 -33.46 12.54 -0.66
C GLU A 41 -33.15 11.86 -1.99
N GLU A 42 -34.23 11.44 -2.66
CA GLU A 42 -34.25 11.27 -4.11
C GLU A 42 -33.90 12.64 -4.72
N ASP A 43 -32.61 12.93 -4.89
CA ASP A 43 -32.14 13.97 -5.80
C ASP A 43 -32.43 13.49 -7.23
N ASP A 44 -33.68 13.69 -7.62
CA ASP A 44 -34.15 13.78 -8.99
C ASP A 44 -33.45 14.99 -9.61
N VAL A 45 -32.21 14.77 -10.07
CA VAL A 45 -31.44 15.73 -10.83
C VAL A 45 -32.15 15.89 -12.18
N GLY A 46 -33.13 16.80 -12.20
CA GLY A 46 -33.89 17.13 -13.39
C GLY A 46 -32.96 17.48 -14.55
N GLU A 47 -33.19 16.85 -15.70
CA GLU A 47 -32.41 17.02 -16.93
C GLU A 47 -32.59 18.41 -17.59
N ASP A 48 -33.17 19.39 -16.88
CA ASP A 48 -33.60 20.69 -17.42
C ASP A 48 -32.61 21.86 -17.17
N ASP A 49 -31.50 21.66 -16.44
CA ASP A 49 -30.58 22.74 -16.05
C ASP A 49 -29.32 22.90 -16.93
N LEU A 50 -29.24 22.23 -18.09
CA LEU A 50 -28.06 22.33 -18.98
C LEU A 50 -28.21 23.28 -20.17
N ASP A 51 -29.38 23.88 -20.39
CA ASP A 51 -29.60 24.80 -21.53
C ASP A 51 -29.22 26.26 -21.25
N ASP A 52 -28.97 26.66 -19.99
CA ASP A 52 -28.66 28.06 -19.61
C ASP A 52 -27.15 28.42 -19.57
N LEU A 53 -26.26 27.47 -19.88
CA LEU A 53 -24.80 27.69 -19.86
C LEU A 53 -24.24 28.28 -21.17
N PHE A 54 -25.11 28.62 -22.13
CA PHE A 54 -24.73 29.17 -23.43
C PHE A 54 -25.50 30.43 -23.85
N ASP A 55 -26.21 31.10 -22.93
CA ASP A 55 -26.66 32.47 -23.19
C ASP A 55 -25.58 33.44 -22.71
N GLY A 56 -24.71 33.79 -23.65
CA GLY A 56 -23.66 34.78 -23.46
C GLY A 56 -24.27 36.12 -23.09
N GLU A 57 -24.00 36.56 -21.87
CA GLU A 57 -24.16 37.95 -21.48
C GLU A 57 -23.28 38.80 -22.41
N GLU A 58 -23.97 39.56 -23.27
CA GLU A 58 -23.41 40.69 -23.98
C GLU A 58 -22.95 41.69 -22.91
N GLU A 59 -21.64 41.70 -22.61
CA GLU A 59 -21.01 42.76 -21.81
C GLU A 59 -21.26 44.10 -22.53
N GLU A 60 -22.16 44.90 -21.93
CA GLU A 60 -22.33 46.31 -22.23
C GLU A 60 -21.08 47.07 -21.77
N ASP A 61 -20.14 47.26 -22.70
CA ASP A 61 -19.06 48.22 -22.57
C ASP A 61 -19.64 49.65 -22.52
N GLU A 62 -19.75 50.20 -21.31
CA GLU A 62 -19.97 51.62 -21.10
C GLU A 62 -18.71 52.44 -21.44
N GLU A 63 -19.00 53.56 -22.09
CA GLU A 63 -18.15 54.63 -22.61
C GLU A 63 -17.15 55.14 -21.53
N GLU A 64 -15.90 55.48 -21.83
CA GLU A 64 -15.48 56.76 -22.40
C GLU A 64 -13.96 56.72 -22.72
N GLU A 65 -13.55 57.01 -23.96
CA GLU A 65 -12.49 58.01 -24.18
C GLU A 65 -12.40 58.40 -25.67
N SER A 66 -12.55 59.69 -25.89
CA SER A 66 -12.52 60.34 -27.20
C SER A 66 -11.11 60.32 -27.80
N VAL A 67 -10.90 59.58 -28.88
CA VAL A 67 -9.78 59.82 -29.81
C VAL A 67 -10.22 59.66 -31.27
N SER A 68 -10.48 60.82 -31.86
CA SER A 68 -10.11 61.23 -33.23
C SER A 68 -10.03 60.14 -34.30
N ALA A 69 -11.06 60.10 -35.14
CA ALA A 69 -11.14 59.34 -36.38
C ALA A 69 -9.92 59.53 -37.31
N PRO A 70 -9.55 58.46 -38.04
CA PRO A 70 -9.39 58.60 -39.47
C PRO A 70 -10.36 57.68 -40.21
N SER A 71 -11.06 58.30 -41.15
CA SER A 71 -11.90 57.68 -42.18
C SER A 71 -11.17 56.55 -42.93
N SER A 72 -11.63 55.31 -42.80
CA SER A 72 -11.26 54.20 -43.69
C SER A 72 -12.47 53.31 -44.01
N SER A 73 -13.41 53.89 -44.75
CA SER A 73 -14.63 53.25 -45.25
C SER A 73 -14.41 52.22 -46.38
N ARG A 74 -13.32 51.43 -46.36
CA ARG A 74 -12.99 50.50 -47.47
C ARG A 74 -12.59 49.06 -47.10
N GLN A 75 -12.57 48.65 -45.84
CA GLN A 75 -12.08 47.30 -45.45
C GLN A 75 -13.13 46.33 -44.87
N ARG A 76 -14.43 46.60 -45.02
CA ARG A 76 -15.50 45.71 -44.50
C ARG A 76 -15.81 44.48 -45.36
N VAL A 77 -15.11 44.27 -46.47
CA VAL A 77 -15.36 43.12 -47.37
C VAL A 77 -14.36 41.97 -47.17
N ASP A 78 -13.21 42.22 -46.54
CA ASP A 78 -12.16 41.20 -46.34
C ASP A 78 -12.35 40.33 -45.09
N SER A 79 -13.15 40.75 -44.11
CA SER A 79 -13.36 39.97 -42.87
C SER A 79 -14.30 38.78 -43.07
N ARG A 80 -15.22 38.84 -44.05
CA ARG A 80 -16.11 37.72 -44.38
C ARG A 80 -15.39 36.61 -45.12
N SER A 81 -14.47 36.93 -46.02
CA SER A 81 -13.68 35.93 -46.77
C SER A 81 -12.66 35.20 -45.89
N ALA A 82 -12.09 35.89 -44.90
CA ALA A 82 -11.18 35.27 -43.92
C ALA A 82 -11.88 34.22 -43.04
N ARG A 83 -13.13 34.48 -42.60
CA ARG A 83 -13.91 33.51 -41.80
C ARG A 83 -14.32 32.27 -42.60
N THR A 84 -14.73 32.42 -43.86
CA THR A 84 -15.06 31.26 -44.71
C THR A 84 -13.83 30.43 -45.08
N ASN A 85 -12.67 31.05 -45.29
CA ASN A 85 -11.44 30.31 -45.54
C ASN A 85 -11.00 29.47 -44.33
N ARG A 86 -11.07 30.02 -43.11
CA ARG A 86 -10.74 29.26 -41.89
C ARG A 86 -11.67 28.05 -41.71
N ARG A 87 -12.98 28.24 -41.89
CA ARG A 87 -13.97 27.14 -41.80
C ARG A 87 -13.76 26.06 -42.86
N ASN A 88 -13.36 26.43 -44.07
CA ASN A 88 -13.03 25.46 -45.12
C ASN A 88 -11.73 24.71 -44.83
N GLN A 89 -10.75 25.40 -44.27
CA GLN A 89 -9.46 24.80 -43.88
C GLN A 89 -9.64 23.80 -42.74
N ASP A 90 -10.43 24.15 -41.72
CA ASP A 90 -10.80 23.24 -40.63
C ASP A 90 -11.57 22.02 -41.18
N ARG A 91 -12.52 22.23 -42.09
CA ARG A 91 -13.30 21.15 -42.70
C ARG A 91 -12.42 20.21 -43.55
N GLN A 92 -11.43 20.74 -44.25
CA GLN A 92 -10.44 19.94 -44.98
C GLN A 92 -9.49 19.20 -44.02
N ALA A 93 -9.09 19.83 -42.91
CA ALA A 93 -8.29 19.18 -41.88
C ALA A 93 -9.04 17.99 -41.26
N PHE A 94 -10.34 18.15 -40.95
CA PHE A 94 -11.20 17.07 -40.48
C PHE A 94 -11.34 15.94 -41.52
N GLN A 95 -11.54 16.26 -42.79
CA GLN A 95 -11.62 15.25 -43.86
C GLN A 95 -10.31 14.50 -44.06
N ASN A 96 -9.18 15.19 -43.97
CA ASN A 96 -7.85 14.57 -44.04
C ASN A 96 -7.59 13.68 -42.83
N LEU A 97 -7.96 14.10 -41.62
CA LEU A 97 -7.85 13.28 -40.41
C LEU A 97 -8.71 12.01 -40.53
N GLU A 98 -9.94 12.13 -41.03
CA GLU A 98 -10.85 11.00 -41.22
C GLU A 98 -10.33 10.01 -42.28
N SER A 99 -9.72 10.50 -43.35
CA SER A 99 -9.11 9.63 -44.38
C SER A 99 -7.80 9.00 -43.92
N GLN A 100 -7.05 9.65 -43.04
CA GLN A 100 -5.87 9.06 -42.41
C GLN A 100 -6.26 7.93 -41.44
N MET A 101 -7.30 8.13 -40.63
CA MET A 101 -7.86 7.09 -39.75
C MET A 101 -8.49 5.91 -40.49
N ARG A 102 -8.89 6.08 -41.76
CA ARG A 102 -9.42 4.99 -42.59
C ARG A 102 -8.34 4.05 -43.13
N LEU A 103 -7.08 4.48 -43.17
CA LEU A 103 -5.99 3.74 -43.80
C LEU A 103 -5.12 2.94 -42.83
N ASP A 104 -5.28 3.15 -41.52
CA ASP A 104 -4.52 2.34 -40.57
C ASP A 104 -5.08 0.91 -40.56
N PRO A 105 -4.27 -0.08 -40.99
CA PRO A 105 -4.65 -1.48 -40.89
C PRO A 105 -4.86 -1.85 -39.42
N MET A 106 -5.56 -2.97 -39.18
CA MET A 106 -5.79 -3.51 -37.84
C MET A 106 -4.49 -3.50 -37.03
N GLY A 107 -4.39 -2.56 -36.09
CA GLY A 107 -3.21 -2.38 -35.25
C GLY A 107 -3.46 -2.94 -33.87
N ILE A 108 -2.46 -3.62 -33.31
CA ILE A 108 -2.41 -3.90 -31.88
C ILE A 108 -1.60 -2.79 -31.23
N GLU A 109 -2.19 -2.19 -30.20
CA GLU A 109 -1.51 -1.31 -29.28
C GLU A 109 -1.34 -2.08 -27.97
N ILE A 110 -0.10 -2.17 -27.49
CA ILE A 110 0.24 -2.79 -26.20
C ILE A 110 0.57 -1.66 -25.24
N ALA A 111 -0.07 -1.66 -24.08
CA ALA A 111 0.20 -0.69 -23.04
C ALA A 111 1.65 -0.81 -22.53
N GLU A 112 2.22 0.28 -22.02
CA GLU A 112 3.62 0.33 -21.55
C GLU A 112 3.89 -0.68 -20.42
N ASP A 113 2.87 -0.93 -19.59
CA ASP A 113 2.87 -1.90 -18.50
C ASP A 113 2.87 -3.36 -18.97
N LYS A 114 2.68 -3.62 -20.27
CA LYS A 114 2.51 -4.94 -20.87
C LYS A 114 1.35 -5.76 -20.27
N LEU A 115 0.44 -5.14 -19.52
CA LEU A 115 -0.71 -5.82 -18.91
C LEU A 115 -1.94 -5.79 -19.80
N VAL A 116 -2.02 -4.86 -20.75
CA VAL A 116 -3.19 -4.71 -21.60
C VAL A 116 -2.79 -4.65 -23.07
N ALA A 117 -3.43 -5.46 -23.90
CA ALA A 117 -3.42 -5.30 -25.35
C ALA A 117 -4.78 -4.86 -25.85
N THR A 118 -4.79 -3.80 -26.66
CA THR A 118 -5.97 -3.25 -27.32
C THR A 118 -5.82 -3.32 -28.82
N ILE A 119 -6.87 -3.73 -29.52
CA ILE A 119 -6.94 -3.60 -30.97
C ILE A 119 -7.60 -2.27 -31.32
N SER A 120 -6.91 -1.49 -32.15
CA SER A 120 -7.34 -0.15 -32.53
C SER A 120 -8.67 -0.14 -33.26
N ARG A 121 -8.93 -1.13 -34.13
CA ARG A 121 -10.14 -1.21 -34.94
C ARG A 121 -10.57 -2.62 -35.35
N PHE A 122 -11.85 -2.91 -35.22
CA PHE A 122 -12.52 -4.07 -35.81
C PHE A 122 -13.41 -3.65 -36.99
N THR A 123 -13.15 -4.22 -38.17
CA THR A 123 -13.95 -4.06 -39.40
C THR A 123 -14.72 -5.33 -39.76
N GLU A 124 -15.68 -5.21 -40.69
CA GLU A 124 -16.49 -6.33 -41.16
C GLU A 124 -15.67 -7.45 -41.85
N ASP A 125 -14.52 -7.08 -42.42
CA ASP A 125 -13.63 -8.01 -43.11
C ASP A 125 -12.77 -8.87 -42.16
N ASN A 126 -12.69 -8.49 -40.88
CA ASN A 126 -11.78 -9.15 -39.94
C ASN A 126 -12.40 -10.46 -39.46
N THR A 127 -11.60 -11.52 -39.46
CA THR A 127 -12.01 -12.83 -38.93
C THR A 127 -11.42 -13.10 -37.56
N TYR A 128 -12.08 -13.94 -36.77
CA TYR A 128 -11.59 -14.37 -35.47
C TYR A 128 -10.23 -15.10 -35.56
N GLU A 129 -10.00 -15.87 -36.63
CA GLU A 129 -8.73 -16.57 -36.85
C GLU A 129 -7.60 -15.58 -37.15
N GLU A 130 -7.88 -14.56 -37.97
CA GLU A 130 -6.93 -13.50 -38.27
C GLU A 130 -6.57 -12.69 -37.02
N THR A 131 -7.52 -12.39 -36.13
CA THR A 131 -7.21 -11.71 -34.87
C THR A 131 -6.35 -12.56 -33.94
N LEU A 132 -6.60 -13.87 -33.87
CA LEU A 132 -5.75 -14.78 -33.10
C LEU A 132 -4.35 -14.91 -33.70
N GLN A 133 -4.25 -14.95 -35.03
CA GLN A 133 -2.96 -14.99 -35.70
C GLN A 133 -2.16 -13.71 -35.44
N LEU A 134 -2.82 -12.55 -35.48
CA LEU A 134 -2.20 -11.26 -35.21
C LEU A 134 -1.74 -11.16 -33.73
N LEU A 135 -2.55 -11.68 -32.78
CA LEU A 135 -2.14 -11.81 -31.38
C LEU A 135 -0.92 -12.72 -31.21
N ALA A 136 -0.90 -13.87 -31.90
CA ALA A 136 0.21 -14.83 -31.85
C ALA A 136 1.49 -14.28 -32.50
N GLU A 137 1.38 -13.55 -33.60
CA GLU A 137 2.51 -12.86 -34.25
C GLU A 137 3.15 -11.79 -33.34
N ASN A 138 2.36 -11.22 -32.42
CA ASN A 138 2.82 -10.29 -31.40
C ASN A 138 3.21 -10.97 -30.07
N ASN A 139 3.28 -12.31 -30.02
CA ASN A 139 3.62 -13.11 -28.83
C ASN A 139 2.67 -12.95 -27.63
N ILE A 140 1.41 -12.59 -27.86
CA ILE A 140 0.41 -12.54 -26.79
C ILE A 140 -0.11 -13.96 -26.54
N VAL A 141 0.24 -14.53 -25.39
CA VAL A 141 -0.02 -15.95 -25.05
C VAL A 141 -1.04 -16.08 -23.93
N SER A 142 -1.02 -15.15 -22.98
CA SER A 142 -1.81 -15.21 -21.75
C SER A 142 -2.90 -14.14 -21.72
N GLY A 143 -3.99 -14.43 -21.01
CA GLY A 143 -5.05 -13.45 -20.74
C GLY A 143 -5.94 -13.05 -21.92
N ILE A 144 -5.99 -13.84 -23.01
CA ILE A 144 -6.80 -13.52 -24.20
C ILE A 144 -8.31 -13.60 -23.88
N ASP A 145 -9.02 -12.50 -24.11
CA ASP A 145 -10.47 -12.42 -23.96
C ASP A 145 -11.20 -12.86 -25.24
N HIS A 146 -11.41 -14.16 -25.35
CA HIS A 146 -12.13 -14.75 -26.49
C HIS A 146 -13.59 -14.28 -26.62
N GLU A 147 -14.23 -13.92 -25.50
CA GLU A 147 -15.61 -13.46 -25.51
C GLU A 147 -15.70 -12.01 -25.99
N GLY A 148 -14.81 -11.15 -25.49
CA GLY A 148 -14.67 -9.76 -25.93
C GLY A 148 -14.42 -9.64 -27.43
N ILE A 149 -13.51 -10.46 -27.98
CA ILE A 149 -13.20 -10.48 -29.42
C ILE A 149 -14.44 -10.91 -30.23
N ARG A 150 -15.14 -11.97 -29.81
CA ARG A 150 -16.34 -12.45 -30.53
C ARG A 150 -17.47 -11.42 -30.49
N ALA A 151 -17.68 -10.78 -29.34
CA ALA A 151 -18.68 -9.74 -29.19
C ALA A 151 -18.36 -8.51 -30.05
N ALA A 152 -17.08 -8.13 -30.13
CA ALA A 152 -16.62 -7.04 -30.99
C ALA A 152 -16.84 -7.34 -32.47
N LEU A 153 -16.45 -8.53 -32.92
CA LEU A 153 -16.67 -8.99 -34.30
C LEU A 153 -18.17 -9.06 -34.66
N ALA A 154 -19.01 -9.54 -33.75
CA ALA A 154 -20.45 -9.63 -33.97
C ALA A 154 -21.12 -8.25 -34.15
N LYS A 155 -20.59 -7.21 -33.48
CA LYS A 155 -21.04 -5.83 -33.65
C LYS A 155 -20.45 -5.19 -34.92
N ALA A 156 -19.19 -5.47 -35.24
CA ALA A 156 -18.56 -5.04 -36.49
C ALA A 156 -19.30 -5.57 -37.72
N ALA A 157 -19.74 -6.84 -37.69
CA ALA A 157 -20.55 -7.46 -38.74
C ALA A 157 -21.94 -6.80 -38.94
N ARG A 158 -22.41 -5.98 -37.99
CA ARG A 158 -23.64 -5.18 -38.12
C ARG A 158 -23.39 -3.82 -38.78
N GLY A 159 -22.18 -3.57 -39.27
CA GLY A 159 -21.77 -2.31 -39.90
C GLY A 159 -21.37 -1.21 -38.90
N GLN A 160 -21.18 -1.55 -37.62
CA GLN A 160 -20.70 -0.62 -36.61
C GLN A 160 -19.24 -0.94 -36.25
N PRO A 161 -18.26 -0.19 -36.78
CA PRO A 161 -16.86 -0.40 -36.41
C PRO A 161 -16.66 -0.08 -34.92
N ILE A 162 -15.94 -0.95 -34.23
CA ILE A 162 -15.59 -0.76 -32.81
C ILE A 162 -14.10 -0.51 -32.72
N TYR A 163 -13.75 0.43 -31.86
CA TYR A 163 -12.38 0.88 -31.63
C TYR A 163 -11.96 0.58 -30.20
N GLY A 164 -10.65 0.39 -29.99
CA GLY A 164 -10.06 0.27 -28.66
C GLY A 164 -10.56 -0.93 -27.84
N VAL A 165 -10.80 -2.06 -28.49
CA VAL A 165 -11.28 -3.26 -27.78
C VAL A 165 -10.09 -3.91 -27.09
N VAL A 166 -10.20 -4.10 -25.78
CA VAL A 166 -9.23 -4.88 -25.01
C VAL A 166 -9.37 -6.34 -25.39
N VAL A 167 -8.28 -6.92 -25.91
CA VAL A 167 -8.25 -8.30 -26.42
C VAL A 167 -7.45 -9.25 -25.54
N ALA A 168 -6.54 -8.72 -24.72
CA ALA A 168 -5.85 -9.49 -23.69
C ALA A 168 -5.63 -8.64 -22.44
N LYS A 169 -5.74 -9.27 -21.28
CA LYS A 169 -5.47 -8.69 -19.96
C LYS A 169 -4.57 -9.63 -19.15
N GLY A 170 -3.40 -9.16 -18.76
CA GLY A 170 -2.55 -9.79 -17.77
C GLY A 170 -3.15 -9.69 -16.37
N SER A 171 -2.63 -10.51 -15.46
CA SER A 171 -2.92 -10.42 -14.04
C SER A 171 -1.90 -9.50 -13.38
N PRO A 172 -2.31 -8.33 -12.83
CA PRO A 172 -1.38 -7.51 -12.06
C PRO A 172 -0.92 -8.27 -10.81
N PRO A 173 0.33 -8.07 -10.35
CA PRO A 173 0.81 -8.68 -9.12
C PRO A 173 -0.01 -8.20 -7.92
N ARG A 174 -0.16 -9.06 -6.92
CA ARG A 174 -0.95 -8.78 -5.72
C ARG A 174 -0.11 -8.92 -4.47
N VAL A 175 -0.15 -7.90 -3.62
CA VAL A 175 0.41 -7.96 -2.27
C VAL A 175 -0.60 -8.71 -1.38
N VAL A 176 -0.25 -9.93 -0.96
CA VAL A 176 -1.11 -10.73 -0.07
C VAL A 176 -0.95 -10.25 1.37
N LYS A 177 0.29 -9.96 1.78
CA LYS A 177 0.62 -9.38 3.08
C LYS A 177 1.67 -8.29 2.91
N SER A 178 1.43 -7.13 3.48
CA SER A 178 2.42 -6.05 3.54
C SER A 178 3.59 -6.45 4.44
N ALA A 179 4.77 -5.93 4.14
CA ALA A 179 5.90 -6.04 5.06
C ALA A 179 5.54 -5.36 6.39
N SER A 180 5.88 -5.99 7.51
CA SER A 180 5.58 -5.44 8.83
C SER A 180 6.66 -5.80 9.83
N ILE A 181 6.97 -4.87 10.73
CA ILE A 181 7.87 -5.13 11.85
C ILE A 181 7.05 -5.64 13.02
N LYS A 182 7.34 -6.86 13.46
CA LYS A 182 6.75 -7.49 14.62
C LYS A 182 7.68 -7.32 15.82
N TYR A 183 7.22 -6.57 16.81
CA TYR A 183 7.96 -6.39 18.06
C TYR A 183 7.58 -7.46 19.09
N HIS A 184 8.56 -8.08 19.72
CA HIS A 184 8.40 -9.05 20.81
C HIS A 184 8.33 -8.36 22.19
N LEU A 185 7.75 -7.16 22.22
CA LEU A 185 7.58 -6.33 23.41
C LEU A 185 6.11 -6.38 23.88
N PRO A 186 5.82 -6.15 25.17
CA PRO A 186 4.46 -6.07 25.67
C PRO A 186 3.68 -4.96 24.96
N GLU A 187 2.41 -5.19 24.64
CA GLU A 187 1.56 -4.21 23.92
C GLU A 187 1.50 -2.86 24.64
N GLU A 188 1.55 -2.85 25.97
CA GLU A 188 1.58 -1.63 26.78
C GLU A 188 2.78 -0.73 26.47
N MET A 189 3.92 -1.32 26.10
CA MET A 189 5.12 -0.56 25.69
C MET A 189 5.01 -0.05 24.25
N LEU A 190 4.17 -0.67 23.42
CA LEU A 190 3.93 -0.30 22.02
C LEU A 190 2.83 0.76 21.88
N ALA A 191 1.85 0.75 22.79
CA ALA A 191 0.67 1.62 22.76
C ALA A 191 1.00 3.12 22.82
N GLY A 192 2.12 3.49 23.45
CA GLY A 192 2.60 4.87 23.52
C GLY A 192 2.87 5.52 22.16
N ARG A 193 3.19 4.70 21.12
CA ARG A 193 3.42 5.16 19.75
C ARG A 193 2.11 5.54 19.05
N SER A 194 1.06 4.74 19.23
CA SER A 194 -0.25 4.96 18.59
C SER A 194 -0.97 6.20 19.12
N ALA A 195 -0.67 6.63 20.35
CA ALA A 195 -1.31 7.76 21.00
C ALA A 195 -0.65 9.13 20.70
N GLY A 196 0.39 9.20 19.86
CA GLY A 196 1.08 10.45 19.53
C GLY A 196 1.80 11.11 20.71
N ALA A 197 2.14 10.35 21.75
CA ALA A 197 2.86 10.86 22.90
C ALA A 197 4.29 11.25 22.50
N LYS A 198 4.72 12.46 22.87
CA LYS A 198 6.03 13.01 22.52
C LYS A 198 7.22 12.29 23.18
N THR A 199 6.96 11.48 24.19
CA THR A 199 7.97 10.68 24.91
C THR A 199 7.36 9.33 25.25
N THR A 200 8.00 8.24 24.85
CA THR A 200 7.59 6.90 25.29
C THR A 200 7.90 6.72 26.78
N ASP A 201 7.18 5.82 27.45
CA ASP A 201 7.52 5.50 28.85
C ASP A 201 8.96 4.96 28.95
N PHE A 202 9.41 4.19 27.95
CA PHE A 202 10.77 3.66 27.94
C PHE A 202 11.86 4.74 27.84
N GLU A 203 11.62 5.85 27.13
CA GLU A 203 12.53 7.00 27.14
C GLU A 203 12.63 7.66 28.52
N ARG A 204 11.53 7.71 29.27
CA ARG A 204 11.56 8.19 30.66
C ARG A 204 12.38 7.26 31.53
N LEU A 205 12.30 5.94 31.30
CA LEU A 205 13.13 4.97 32.00
C LEU A 205 14.62 5.21 31.72
N LYS A 206 15.01 5.47 30.46
CA LYS A 206 16.39 5.86 30.12
C LYS A 206 16.85 7.09 30.92
N GLN A 207 16.03 8.14 30.96
CA GLN A 207 16.33 9.36 31.72
C GLN A 207 16.44 9.12 33.23
N ILE A 208 15.63 8.19 33.78
CA ILE A 208 15.70 7.82 35.21
C ILE A 208 16.97 7.03 35.51
N LEU A 209 17.36 6.10 34.62
CA LEU A 209 18.57 5.28 34.77
C LEU A 209 19.85 6.11 34.59
N GLU A 210 19.84 7.12 33.74
CA GLU A 210 20.96 8.07 33.55
C GLU A 210 20.89 9.27 34.53
N GLY A 211 19.80 9.38 35.29
CA GLY A 211 19.52 10.52 36.16
C GLY A 211 20.29 10.49 37.49
N PRO A 212 20.48 11.65 38.15
CA PRO A 212 21.28 11.78 39.36
C PRO A 212 20.63 11.21 40.63
N HIS A 213 19.35 10.82 40.56
CA HIS A 213 18.56 10.47 41.75
C HIS A 213 18.03 9.05 41.70
N ALA A 214 18.62 8.16 42.49
CA ALA A 214 18.17 6.78 42.64
C ALA A 214 16.70 6.64 43.13
N GLU A 215 16.17 7.65 43.83
CA GLU A 215 14.78 7.64 44.30
C GLU A 215 13.76 7.60 43.15
N ALA A 216 14.12 8.15 41.98
CA ALA A 216 13.25 8.14 40.81
C ALA A 216 12.98 6.71 40.30
N ILE A 217 13.93 5.79 40.47
CA ILE A 217 13.78 4.38 40.09
C ILE A 217 12.68 3.70 40.92
N HIS A 218 12.60 4.01 42.22
CA HIS A 218 11.57 3.45 43.10
C HIS A 218 10.16 3.96 42.76
N SER A 219 10.06 5.09 42.07
CA SER A 219 8.78 5.66 41.64
C SER A 219 8.31 5.13 40.28
N TRP A 220 9.12 4.31 39.60
CA TRP A 220 8.76 3.71 38.32
C TRP A 220 7.59 2.73 38.46
N GLN A 221 6.54 2.93 37.65
CA GLN A 221 5.34 2.07 37.62
C GLN A 221 5.04 1.50 36.24
N GLY A 222 5.92 1.72 35.25
CA GLY A 222 5.72 1.23 33.89
C GLY A 222 6.11 -0.24 33.73
N VAL A 223 5.54 -0.90 32.71
CA VAL A 223 5.92 -2.25 32.33
C VAL A 223 7.32 -2.24 31.71
N VAL A 224 8.12 -3.24 32.08
CA VAL A 224 9.43 -3.47 31.47
C VAL A 224 9.54 -4.93 31.06
N LYS A 225 10.20 -5.16 29.92
CA LYS A 225 10.61 -6.49 29.47
C LYS A 225 12.11 -6.66 29.72
N VAL A 226 12.49 -7.74 30.39
CA VAL A 226 13.89 -8.09 30.62
C VAL A 226 14.32 -9.09 29.55
N VAL A 227 15.46 -8.82 28.92
CA VAL A 227 16.04 -9.65 27.85
C VAL A 227 17.48 -10.05 28.19
N ARG A 228 17.91 -11.19 27.68
CA ARG A 228 19.31 -11.65 27.69
C ARG A 228 20.01 -11.30 26.39
N LYS A 229 21.35 -11.35 26.43
CA LYS A 229 22.16 -11.33 25.22
C LYS A 229 21.72 -12.44 24.26
N GLY A 230 21.41 -12.07 23.03
CA GLY A 230 20.90 -12.95 21.97
C GLY A 230 19.38 -13.10 21.92
N ASP A 231 18.62 -12.54 22.86
CA ASP A 231 17.16 -12.57 22.79
C ASP A 231 16.65 -11.65 21.67
N MET A 232 15.63 -12.10 20.94
CA MET A 232 15.02 -11.36 19.83
C MET A 232 14.03 -10.30 20.36
N ILE A 233 14.21 -9.07 19.90
CA ILE A 233 13.39 -7.91 20.29
C ILE A 233 12.39 -7.55 19.19
N ALA A 234 12.82 -7.59 17.93
CA ALA A 234 11.99 -7.27 16.78
C ALA A 234 12.34 -8.17 15.59
N GLU A 235 11.35 -8.46 14.76
CA GLU A 235 11.44 -9.29 13.56
C GLU A 235 10.79 -8.53 12.39
N LEU A 236 11.48 -8.42 11.26
CA LEU A 236 10.95 -7.90 10.02
C LEU A 236 10.29 -9.07 9.27
N VAL A 237 8.96 -9.05 9.20
CA VAL A 237 8.20 -10.02 8.42
C VAL A 237 8.12 -9.50 6.98
N PRO A 238 8.76 -10.17 6.01
CA PRO A 238 8.76 -9.72 4.62
C PRO A 238 7.36 -9.78 4.01
N ALA A 239 7.12 -8.94 3.01
CA ALA A 239 5.86 -8.96 2.26
C ALA A 239 5.68 -10.29 1.53
N GLU A 240 4.47 -10.87 1.60
CA GLU A 240 4.10 -12.00 0.77
C GLU A 240 3.48 -11.46 -0.52
N LEU A 241 4.15 -11.70 -1.64
CA LEU A 241 3.71 -11.30 -2.97
C LEU A 241 3.23 -12.51 -3.77
N GLU A 242 2.08 -12.36 -4.43
CA GLU A 242 1.69 -13.22 -5.54
C GLU A 242 2.15 -12.57 -6.84
N PRO A 243 3.11 -13.17 -7.58
CA PRO A 243 3.60 -12.61 -8.82
C PRO A 243 2.46 -12.53 -9.83
N GLY A 244 2.38 -11.39 -10.52
CA GLY A 244 1.47 -11.20 -11.65
C GLY A 244 2.00 -11.90 -12.88
N GLU A 245 1.19 -11.95 -13.94
CA GLU A 245 1.57 -12.47 -15.24
C GLU A 245 1.16 -11.47 -16.32
N ASN A 246 2.11 -11.04 -17.15
CA ASN A 246 1.79 -10.14 -18.26
C ASN A 246 1.10 -10.90 -19.41
N ILE A 247 0.66 -10.17 -20.44
CA ILE A 247 0.01 -10.77 -21.61
C ILE A 247 0.92 -11.72 -22.42
N PHE A 248 2.24 -11.65 -22.20
CA PHE A 248 3.24 -12.49 -22.84
C PHE A 248 3.51 -13.79 -22.07
N GLY A 249 2.95 -13.93 -20.85
CA GLY A 249 3.20 -15.08 -19.97
C GLY A 249 4.47 -14.95 -19.12
N GLU A 250 5.06 -13.77 -19.06
CA GLU A 250 6.21 -13.48 -18.19
C GLU A 250 5.72 -13.01 -16.82
N PRO A 251 6.36 -13.44 -15.72
CA PRO A 251 6.02 -12.95 -14.39
C PRO A 251 6.30 -11.45 -14.30
N VAL A 252 5.38 -10.72 -13.68
CA VAL A 252 5.52 -9.29 -13.37
C VAL A 252 5.74 -9.15 -11.88
N ASP A 253 6.91 -8.64 -11.50
CA ASP A 253 7.23 -8.31 -10.13
C ASP A 253 6.57 -6.99 -9.72
N VAL A 254 6.34 -6.80 -8.43
CA VAL A 254 5.86 -5.52 -7.89
C VAL A 254 7.01 -4.51 -7.92
N GLU A 255 6.95 -3.56 -8.85
CA GLU A 255 7.81 -2.39 -8.81
C GLU A 255 7.42 -1.54 -7.59
N ASN A 256 8.33 -1.38 -6.63
CA ASN A 256 8.19 -0.61 -5.40
C ASN A 256 7.41 -1.31 -4.27
N LEU A 257 7.95 -2.42 -3.76
CA LEU A 257 7.78 -2.66 -2.32
C LEU A 257 8.54 -1.55 -1.58
N GLU A 258 7.87 -0.84 -0.68
CA GLU A 258 8.58 0.00 0.27
C GLU A 258 9.52 -0.91 1.06
N ASP A 259 10.83 -0.73 0.86
CA ASP A 259 11.85 -1.45 1.63
C ASP A 259 11.73 -0.99 3.08
N LEU A 260 11.02 -1.78 3.87
CA LEU A 260 10.88 -1.54 5.30
C LEU A 260 12.18 -1.98 5.97
N GLU A 261 13.06 -1.01 6.23
CA GLU A 261 14.30 -1.25 6.96
C GLU A 261 14.03 -1.29 8.47
N LEU A 262 14.66 -2.25 9.15
CA LEU A 262 14.63 -2.33 10.61
C LEU A 262 15.75 -1.45 11.16
N ASP A 263 15.41 -0.36 11.82
CA ASP A 263 16.39 0.46 12.56
C ASP A 263 16.80 -0.23 13.87
N PHE A 264 18.05 -0.02 14.29
CA PHE A 264 18.62 -0.58 15.52
C PHE A 264 19.09 0.55 16.44
N GLY A 265 18.75 0.45 17.73
CA GLY A 265 19.15 1.41 18.76
C GLY A 265 20.28 0.89 19.65
N ASP A 266 20.50 1.55 20.79
CA ASP A 266 21.61 1.24 21.68
C ASP A 266 21.55 -0.21 22.20
N ASN A 267 22.71 -0.88 22.24
CA ASN A 267 22.91 -2.25 22.72
C ASN A 267 22.02 -3.31 22.01
N THR A 268 21.76 -3.07 20.72
CA THR A 268 21.11 -4.03 19.84
C THR A 268 21.94 -4.24 18.59
N VAL A 269 21.88 -5.45 18.03
CA VAL A 269 22.57 -5.80 16.80
C VAL A 269 21.62 -6.52 15.83
N PRO A 270 21.81 -6.36 14.51
CA PRO A 270 21.11 -7.18 13.54
C PRO A 270 21.52 -8.65 13.69
N SER A 271 20.58 -9.54 13.42
CA SER A 271 20.83 -10.97 13.22
C SER A 271 21.63 -11.21 11.93
N GLU A 272 22.20 -12.40 11.76
CA GLU A 272 22.95 -12.77 10.54
C GLU A 272 22.13 -12.63 9.24
N ASP A 273 20.81 -12.73 9.36
CA ASP A 273 19.87 -12.61 8.24
C ASP A 273 19.39 -11.17 7.97
N ASP A 274 19.85 -10.18 8.75
CA ASP A 274 19.41 -8.76 8.72
C ASP A 274 17.90 -8.53 8.90
N GLN A 275 17.11 -9.58 9.17
CA GLN A 275 15.65 -9.54 9.36
C GLN A 275 15.22 -9.51 10.81
N SER A 276 16.15 -9.53 11.77
CA SER A 276 15.80 -9.54 13.20
C SER A 276 16.76 -8.70 14.00
N CYS A 277 16.25 -8.11 15.06
CA CYS A 277 17.00 -7.35 16.05
C CYS A 277 17.17 -8.20 17.31
N ILE A 278 18.42 -8.42 17.71
CA ILE A 278 18.78 -9.17 18.91
C ILE A 278 19.45 -8.25 19.94
N ALA A 279 19.23 -8.57 21.21
CA ALA A 279 19.85 -7.87 22.33
C ALA A 279 21.35 -8.19 22.42
N GLU A 280 22.20 -7.17 22.54
CA GLU A 280 23.65 -7.36 22.71
C GLU A 280 24.03 -7.60 24.18
N ILE A 281 23.23 -7.04 25.10
CA ILE A 281 23.47 -7.10 26.55
C ILE A 281 22.24 -7.63 27.28
N TYR A 282 22.45 -8.07 28.53
CA TYR A 282 21.36 -8.31 29.47
C TYR A 282 20.80 -6.98 29.97
N GLY A 283 19.47 -6.80 29.89
CA GLY A 283 18.86 -5.54 30.34
C GLY A 283 17.38 -5.41 30.05
N PHE A 284 16.90 -4.17 30.07
CA PHE A 284 15.51 -3.84 29.78
C PHE A 284 15.37 -3.53 28.29
N ALA A 285 14.52 -4.26 27.58
CA ALA A 285 14.22 -3.98 26.17
C ALA A 285 13.02 -3.05 26.03
N GLY A 286 13.08 -2.15 25.06
CA GLY A 286 11.99 -1.26 24.70
C GLY A 286 12.24 -0.54 23.37
N LEU A 287 11.46 0.51 23.11
CA LEU A 287 11.57 1.33 21.91
C LEU A 287 11.87 2.78 22.28
N ILE A 288 12.88 3.36 21.62
CA ILE A 288 13.25 4.77 21.69
C ILE A 288 13.21 5.31 20.27
N GLU A 289 12.41 6.35 20.01
CA GLU A 289 12.24 6.92 18.66
C GLU A 289 11.86 5.90 17.56
N GLY A 290 11.26 4.76 17.94
CA GLY A 290 10.90 3.66 17.03
C GLY A 290 11.98 2.59 16.85
N GLN A 291 13.16 2.78 17.44
CA GLN A 291 14.28 1.86 17.38
C GLN A 291 14.28 0.90 18.59
N PRO A 292 14.41 -0.42 18.39
CA PRO A 292 14.66 -1.38 19.46
C PRO A 292 15.93 -0.99 20.22
N THR A 293 15.82 -0.86 21.53
CA THR A 293 16.94 -0.46 22.39
C THR A 293 16.94 -1.30 23.65
N VAL A 294 18.13 -1.67 24.13
CA VAL A 294 18.31 -2.36 25.41
C VAL A 294 19.06 -1.46 26.38
N LEU A 295 18.48 -1.23 27.56
CA LEU A 295 19.09 -0.45 28.62
C LEU A 295 19.72 -1.38 29.66
N PRO A 296 20.96 -1.12 30.11
CA PRO A 296 21.58 -1.93 31.15
C PRO A 296 20.80 -1.82 32.46
N PRO A 297 20.69 -2.90 33.26
CA PRO A 297 19.94 -2.91 34.51
C PRO A 297 20.78 -2.35 35.67
N VAL A 298 21.70 -1.44 35.38
CA VAL A 298 22.63 -0.84 36.35
C VAL A 298 22.41 0.65 36.34
N TRP A 299 22.10 1.20 37.51
CA TRP A 299 22.13 2.63 37.74
C TRP A 299 23.49 3.04 38.30
N THR A 300 24.05 4.12 37.78
CA THR A 300 25.30 4.71 38.29
C THR A 300 25.03 6.09 38.87
N GLY A 301 25.57 6.36 40.06
CA GLY A 301 25.51 7.70 40.66
C GLY A 301 26.26 8.75 39.82
N GLU A 302 25.92 10.02 40.01
CA GLU A 302 26.54 11.17 39.30
C GLU A 302 28.06 11.25 39.51
N ASP A 303 28.55 10.75 40.65
CA ASP A 303 29.98 10.69 40.97
C ASP A 303 30.67 9.44 40.42
N HIS A 304 29.93 8.52 39.78
CA HIS A 304 30.37 7.20 39.34
C HIS A 304 31.00 6.34 40.46
N MET A 305 30.75 6.66 41.73
CA MET A 305 31.31 5.93 42.89
C MET A 305 30.36 4.87 43.42
N GLU A 306 29.07 4.95 43.06
CA GLU A 306 28.06 3.95 43.39
C GLU A 306 27.42 3.40 42.12
N ALA A 307 27.36 2.07 42.02
CA ALA A 307 26.56 1.37 41.03
C ALA A 307 25.54 0.48 41.75
N ARG A 308 24.29 0.51 41.32
CA ARG A 308 23.21 -0.30 41.90
C ARG A 308 22.53 -1.09 40.80
N PHE A 309 22.38 -2.39 41.02
CA PHE A 309 21.59 -3.23 40.14
C PHE A 309 20.11 -2.94 40.38
N VAL A 310 19.40 -2.57 39.32
CA VAL A 310 17.98 -2.23 39.34
C VAL A 310 17.19 -3.46 38.94
N TYR A 311 16.25 -3.83 39.80
CA TYR A 311 15.35 -4.93 39.53
C TYR A 311 13.91 -4.42 39.53
N PHE A 312 13.26 -4.52 38.38
CA PHE A 312 11.84 -4.24 38.24
C PHE A 312 11.05 -5.54 38.21
N THR A 313 9.82 -5.50 38.73
CA THR A 313 8.88 -6.61 38.61
C THR A 313 8.28 -6.60 37.20
N SER A 314 8.57 -7.63 36.42
CA SER A 314 7.94 -7.86 35.12
C SER A 314 6.81 -8.89 35.25
N PRO A 315 5.72 -8.78 34.46
CA PRO A 315 4.69 -9.81 34.40
C PRO A 315 5.20 -11.13 33.80
N GLU A 316 6.26 -11.09 32.99
CA GLU A 316 6.90 -12.28 32.42
C GLU A 316 7.96 -12.84 33.38
N PRO A 317 8.20 -14.17 33.38
CA PRO A 317 9.24 -14.78 34.21
C PRO A 317 10.60 -14.23 33.80
N ILE A 318 11.20 -13.43 34.68
CA ILE A 318 12.49 -12.79 34.43
C ILE A 318 13.57 -13.88 34.38
N PRO A 319 14.30 -14.00 33.25
CA PRO A 319 15.40 -14.93 33.18
C PRO A 319 16.50 -14.49 34.16
N ALA A 320 16.90 -15.38 35.07
CA ALA A 320 17.99 -15.10 36.00
C ALA A 320 19.28 -14.82 35.23
N PRO A 321 20.05 -13.77 35.56
CA PRO A 321 21.28 -13.48 34.84
C PRO A 321 22.30 -14.59 35.08
N SER A 322 22.97 -15.06 34.02
CA SER A 322 24.16 -15.91 34.17
C SER A 322 25.37 -15.07 34.57
N ILE A 323 26.46 -15.71 35.00
CA ILE A 323 27.70 -14.99 35.35
C ILE A 323 28.27 -14.29 34.12
N GLU A 324 28.16 -14.92 32.94
CA GLU A 324 28.59 -14.37 31.65
C GLU A 324 27.74 -13.16 31.22
N ASP A 325 26.45 -13.12 31.61
CA ASP A 325 25.58 -11.96 31.37
C ASP A 325 25.92 -10.76 32.28
N LEU A 326 26.56 -11.01 33.43
CA LEU A 326 26.94 -10.02 34.43
C LEU A 326 28.39 -9.57 34.30
N GLU A 327 29.23 -10.36 33.64
CA GLU A 327 30.46 -9.88 33.00
C GLU A 327 30.04 -8.97 31.85
N LEU A 328 29.54 -7.78 32.22
CA LEU A 328 29.67 -6.61 31.38
C LEU A 328 31.15 -6.58 31.03
N ASP A 329 31.47 -6.82 29.76
CA ASP A 329 32.72 -6.38 29.18
C ASP A 329 32.75 -4.86 29.40
N PHE A 330 33.20 -4.43 30.58
CA PHE A 330 33.66 -3.09 30.83
C PHE A 330 34.85 -2.95 29.90
N GLY A 331 34.56 -2.61 28.64
CA GLY A 331 35.55 -2.55 27.59
C GLY A 331 36.74 -1.78 28.13
N ASP A 332 37.93 -2.36 27.93
CA ASP A 332 39.19 -1.64 27.95
C ASP A 332 39.09 -0.50 26.93
N ASN A 333 38.42 0.59 27.31
CA ASN A 333 38.36 1.81 26.54
C ASN A 333 39.70 2.52 26.80
N THR A 334 40.74 2.04 26.10
CA THR A 334 42.08 2.65 26.05
C THR A 334 42.32 3.33 24.72
#